data_AF-A0A7W6AKE6-F1
#
_entry.id   AF-A0A7W6AKE6-F1
#
_cell.length_a   1.000
_cell.length_b   1.000
_cell.length_c   1.000
_cell.angle_alpha   90.00
_cell.angle_beta   90.00
_cell.angle_gamma   90.00
#
_symmetry.space_group_name_H-M   'P 1'
#
loop_
_entity.id
_entity.type
_entity.pdbx_description
1 polymer ?
#
loop_
_entity_poly.entity_id
_entity_poly.type
_entity_poly.pdbx_seq_one_letter_code
_entity_poly.pdbx_strand_id
1 'polypeptide(L)'
;MSADRSFTCPHCARVLADENGLFCHIQGRHGRAKARLAVPKHPSAIRENVRNANARHRAAAEHDREPSMADLQIEALQARAAGEPVEDWIAEMFDV
;
A
#
# COMPACT_ATOMS: atom_id res chain seq x y z
N MET A 1 -4.67 22.59 36.39
CA MET A 1 -5.96 21.95 36.06
C MET A 1 -5.75 21.03 34.86
N SER A 2 -5.34 19.79 35.10
CA SER A 2 -5.15 18.82 34.02
C SER A 2 -6.52 18.32 33.60
N ALA A 3 -7.00 18.73 32.44
CA ALA A 3 -8.26 18.22 31.89
C ALA A 3 -8.11 16.71 31.72
N ASP A 4 -8.87 15.96 32.51
CA ASP A 4 -9.07 14.52 32.34
C ASP A 4 -9.79 14.31 31.01
N ARG A 5 -9.01 14.32 29.92
CA ARG A 5 -9.49 14.10 28.56
C ARG A 5 -9.76 12.61 28.45
N SER A 6 -10.97 12.22 28.83
CA SER A 6 -11.48 10.88 28.59
C SER A 6 -11.70 10.68 27.09
N PHE A 7 -11.12 9.63 26.54
CA PHE A 7 -11.18 9.29 25.11
C PHE A 7 -12.28 8.26 24.89
N THR A 8 -13.40 8.70 24.32
CA THR A 8 -14.55 7.82 24.06
C THR A 8 -14.46 7.21 22.67
N CYS A 9 -14.72 5.91 22.57
CA CYS A 9 -14.77 5.23 21.28
C CYS A 9 -16.02 5.65 20.47
N PRO A 10 -15.88 6.00 19.18
CA PRO A 10 -17.03 6.34 18.33
C PRO A 10 -17.84 5.12 17.88
N HIS A 11 -17.40 3.89 18.20
CA HIS A 11 -18.03 2.64 17.75
C HIS A 11 -18.57 1.79 18.90
N CYS A 12 -18.28 2.15 20.14
CA CYS A 12 -18.87 1.52 21.32
C CYS A 12 -18.83 2.49 22.50
N ALA A 13 -19.63 2.24 23.54
CA ALA A 13 -19.69 3.08 24.75
C ALA A 13 -18.45 2.94 25.67
N ARG A 14 -17.29 2.53 25.15
CA ARG A 14 -16.06 2.39 25.95
C ARG A 14 -15.37 3.74 26.06
N VAL A 15 -15.06 4.11 27.29
CA VAL A 15 -14.25 5.28 27.63
C VAL A 15 -12.86 4.80 28.03
N LEU A 16 -11.83 5.47 27.51
CA LEU A 16 -10.43 5.15 27.73
C LEU A 16 -9.69 6.37 28.30
N ALA A 17 -8.61 6.10 29.01
CA ALA A 17 -7.82 7.11 29.71
C ALA A 17 -6.85 7.86 28.77
N ASP A 18 -6.50 7.27 27.63
CA ASP A 18 -5.51 7.80 26.70
C ASP A 18 -5.82 7.53 25.23
N GLU A 19 -5.18 8.31 24.36
CA GLU A 19 -5.31 8.22 22.90
C GLU A 19 -4.73 6.90 22.37
N ASN A 20 -3.66 6.39 22.98
CA ASN A 20 -3.04 5.12 22.62
C ASN A 20 -3.96 3.93 22.95
N GLY A 21 -4.57 3.91 24.14
CA GLY A 21 -5.58 2.93 24.51
C GLY A 21 -6.76 2.97 23.55
N LEU A 22 -7.25 4.15 23.18
CA LEU A 22 -8.32 4.31 22.20
C LEU A 22 -7.93 3.70 20.84
N PHE A 23 -6.72 3.99 20.35
CA PHE A 23 -6.23 3.41 19.10
C PHE A 23 -6.17 1.88 19.16
N CYS A 24 -5.55 1.31 20.20
CA CYS A 24 -5.43 -0.14 20.38
C CYS A 24 -6.80 -0.82 20.52
N HIS A 25 -7.73 -0.19 21.26
CA HIS A 25 -9.09 -0.68 21.42
C HIS A 25 -9.83 -0.76 20.08
N ILE A 26 -9.82 0.33 19.32
CA ILE A 26 -10.48 0.36 18.00
C ILE A 26 -9.79 -0.60 17.06
N GLN A 27 -8.46 -0.69 17.10
CA GLN A 27 -7.68 -1.59 16.24
C GLN A 27 -8.07 -3.05 16.46
N GLY A 28 -8.18 -3.48 17.73
CA GLY A 28 -8.53 -4.86 18.08
C GLY A 28 -10.01 -5.19 17.91
N ARG A 29 -10.91 -4.28 18.30
CA ARG A 29 -12.36 -4.57 18.35
C ARG A 29 -13.13 -4.16 17.09
N HIS A 30 -12.72 -3.07 16.45
CA HIS A 30 -13.44 -2.47 15.33
C HIS A 30 -12.63 -2.52 14.02
N GLY A 31 -11.34 -2.87 14.11
CA GLY A 31 -10.43 -3.05 13.00
C GLY A 31 -9.49 -1.87 12.79
N ARG A 32 -8.37 -2.18 12.11
CA ARG A 32 -7.27 -1.24 11.82
C ARG A 32 -7.72 0.00 11.06
N ALA A 33 -8.62 -0.15 10.08
CA ALA A 33 -9.09 0.97 9.27
C ALA A 33 -9.78 2.05 10.12
N LYS A 34 -10.68 1.65 11.03
CA LYS A 34 -11.40 2.56 11.91
C LYS A 34 -10.48 3.22 12.93
N ALA A 35 -9.47 2.50 13.43
CA ALA A 35 -8.49 3.05 14.36
C ALA A 35 -7.69 4.21 13.73
N ARG A 36 -7.31 4.07 12.46
CA ARG A 36 -6.62 5.14 11.70
C ARG A 36 -7.48 6.38 11.50
N LEU A 37 -8.79 6.22 11.31
CA LEU A 37 -9.71 7.35 11.12
C LEU A 37 -9.99 8.07 12.44
N ALA A 38 -10.16 7.31 13.52
CA ALA A 38 -10.45 7.86 14.85
C ALA A 38 -9.24 8.59 15.45
N VAL A 39 -8.03 8.08 15.21
CA VAL A 39 -6.79 8.62 15.77
C VAL A 39 -5.69 8.71 14.69
N PRO A 40 -5.79 9.66 13.75
CA PRO A 40 -4.86 9.75 12.62
C PRO A 40 -3.44 10.18 13.03
N LYS A 41 -3.31 10.84 14.18
CA LYS A 41 -2.02 11.33 14.72
C LYS A 41 -1.29 10.28 15.56
N HIS A 42 -1.86 9.09 15.75
CA HIS A 42 -1.20 8.03 16.50
C HIS A 42 0.10 7.60 15.79
N PRO A 43 1.23 7.39 16.51
CA PRO A 43 2.50 7.02 15.89
C PRO A 43 2.42 5.78 14.97
N SER A 44 1.62 4.78 15.35
CA SER A 44 1.39 3.59 14.50
C SER A 44 0.62 3.93 13.22
N ALA A 45 -0.36 4.84 13.29
CA ALA A 45 -1.12 5.27 12.12
C ALA A 45 -0.21 6.07 11.16
N ILE A 46 0.60 6.99 11.69
CA ILE A 46 1.56 7.77 10.91
C ILE A 46 2.56 6.86 10.21
N ARG A 47 3.20 5.93 10.95
CA ARG A 47 4.21 5.00 10.38
C ARG A 47 3.60 4.15 9.26
N GLU A 48 2.38 3.68 9.45
CA GLU A 48 1.68 2.89 8.44
C GLU A 48 1.33 3.72 7.21
N ASN A 49 0.84 4.95 7.38
CA ASN A 49 0.54 5.87 6.29
C ASN A 49 1.78 6.17 5.46
N VAL A 50 2.93 6.43 6.10
CA VAL A 50 4.22 6.63 5.41
C VAL A 50 4.62 5.38 4.63
N ARG A 51 4.50 4.19 5.23
CA ARG A 51 4.81 2.93 4.53
C ARG A 51 3.92 2.75 3.30
N ASN A 52 2.62 3.01 3.43
CA ASN A 52 1.66 2.87 2.35
C ASN A 52 1.91 3.91 1.24
N ALA A 53 2.25 5.14 1.59
CA ALA A 53 2.63 6.17 0.62
C ALA A 53 3.89 5.74 -0.16
N ASN A 54 4.93 5.28 0.53
CA ASN A 54 6.15 4.79 -0.10
C ASN A 54 5.89 3.56 -1.00
N ALA A 55 5.00 2.65 -0.59
CA ALA A 55 4.61 1.52 -1.44
C ALA A 55 3.89 1.99 -2.72
N ARG A 56 2.99 2.98 -2.62
CA ARG A 56 2.32 3.57 -3.79
C ARG A 56 3.31 4.28 -4.71
N HIS A 57 4.24 5.05 -4.16
CA HIS A 57 5.28 5.70 -4.95
C HIS A 57 6.14 4.69 -5.69
N ARG A 58 6.53 3.57 -5.05
CA ARG A 58 7.28 2.50 -5.72
C ARG A 58 6.47 1.81 -6.81
N ALA A 59 5.21 1.48 -6.54
CA ALA A 59 4.34 0.85 -7.54
C ALA A 59 4.08 1.77 -8.74
N ALA A 60 3.92 3.08 -8.51
CA ALA A 60 3.80 4.06 -9.59
C ALA A 60 5.11 4.16 -10.40
N ALA A 61 6.26 4.22 -9.73
CA ALA A 61 7.56 4.25 -10.40
C ALA A 61 7.85 2.97 -11.20
N GLU A 62 7.34 1.82 -10.76
CA GLU A 62 7.43 0.56 -11.50
C GLU A 62 6.50 0.53 -12.72
N HIS A 63 5.28 1.05 -12.60
CA HIS A 63 4.36 1.17 -13.73
C HIS A 63 4.89 2.09 -14.83
N ASP A 64 5.52 3.21 -14.45
CA ASP A 64 6.06 4.18 -15.39
C ASP A 64 7.46 3.81 -15.91
N ARG A 65 8.00 2.67 -15.48
CA ARG A 65 9.33 2.22 -15.90
C ARG A 65 9.26 1.66 -17.31
N GLU A 66 10.07 2.21 -18.21
CA GLU A 66 10.31 1.60 -19.52
C GLU A 66 10.94 0.20 -19.34
N PRO A 67 10.38 -0.84 -20.01
CA PRO A 67 10.95 -2.18 -20.00
C PRO A 67 12.41 -2.14 -20.46
N SER A 68 13.28 -2.90 -19.80
CA SER A 68 14.64 -3.03 -20.28
C SER A 68 14.68 -3.87 -21.56
N MET A 69 15.76 -3.75 -22.33
CA MET A 69 16.00 -4.63 -23.49
C MET A 69 15.94 -6.12 -23.13
N ALA A 70 16.36 -6.49 -21.92
CA ALA A 70 16.26 -7.86 -21.43
C ALA A 70 14.80 -8.27 -21.18
N ASP A 71 13.99 -7.37 -20.64
CA ASP A 71 12.56 -7.64 -20.40
C ASP A 71 11.84 -7.83 -21.74
N LEU A 72 12.09 -6.96 -22.72
CA LEU A 72 11.54 -7.07 -24.08
C LEU A 72 11.92 -8.40 -24.74
N GLN A 73 13.17 -8.84 -24.59
CA GLN A 73 13.62 -10.11 -25.16
C GLN A 73 12.97 -11.32 -24.48
N ILE A 74 12.78 -11.27 -23.15
CA ILE A 74 12.11 -12.34 -22.41
C ILE A 74 10.65 -12.45 -22.85
N GLU A 75 9.95 -11.32 -22.96
CA GLU A 75 8.56 -11.28 -23.42
C GLU A 75 8.41 -11.82 -24.85
N ALA A 76 9.31 -11.44 -25.76
CA ALA A 76 9.30 -11.92 -27.14
C ALA A 76 9.48 -13.45 -27.23
N LEU A 77 10.42 -14.01 -26.46
CA LEU A 77 10.63 -15.46 -26.40
C LEU A 77 9.43 -16.19 -25.80
N GLN A 78 8.79 -15.62 -24.79
CA GLN A 78 7.57 -16.19 -24.19
C GLN A 78 6.40 -16.20 -25.17
N ALA A 79 6.16 -15.10 -25.88
CA ALA A 79 5.14 -14.99 -26.91
C ALA A 79 5.35 -16.06 -28.01
N ARG A 80 6.57 -16.22 -28.51
CA ARG A 80 6.89 -17.29 -29.49
C ARG A 80 6.63 -18.68 -28.96
N ALA A 81 7.03 -18.95 -27.73
CA ALA A 81 6.80 -20.25 -27.10
C ALA A 81 5.30 -20.55 -26.94
N ALA A 82 4.48 -19.52 -26.74
CA ALA A 82 3.03 -19.61 -26.71
C ALA A 82 2.37 -19.66 -28.10
N GLY A 83 3.13 -19.41 -29.17
CA GLY A 83 2.61 -19.26 -30.54
C GLY A 83 1.89 -17.93 -30.77
N GLU A 84 2.12 -16.95 -29.92
CA GLU A 84 1.60 -15.60 -30.03
C GLU A 84 2.48 -14.75 -30.98
N PRO A 85 1.87 -13.84 -31.75
CA PRO A 85 2.63 -12.98 -32.65
C PRO A 85 3.51 -12.00 -31.86
N VAL A 86 4.80 -11.94 -32.22
CA VAL A 86 5.74 -10.92 -31.72
C VAL A 86 5.65 -9.69 -32.63
N GLU A 87 5.73 -8.50 -32.06
CA GLU A 87 5.73 -7.26 -32.84
C GLU A 87 6.94 -7.20 -33.78
N ASP A 88 6.73 -6.76 -35.03
CA ASP A 88 7.75 -6.81 -36.10
C ASP A 88 9.08 -6.13 -35.70
N TRP A 89 9.02 -4.98 -35.02
CA TRP A 89 10.22 -4.27 -34.57
C TRP A 89 10.98 -5.02 -33.46
N ILE A 90 10.31 -5.85 -32.66
CA ILE A 90 10.91 -6.70 -31.63
C ILE A 90 11.51 -7.94 -32.29
N ALA A 91 10.80 -8.54 -33.24
CA ALA A 91 11.26 -9.68 -34.02
C ALA A 91 12.55 -9.35 -34.79
N GLU A 92 12.60 -8.19 -35.44
CA GLU A 92 13.79 -7.67 -36.13
C GLU A 92 14.94 -7.38 -35.16
N MET A 93 14.63 -6.82 -33.98
CA MET A 93 15.64 -6.41 -33.00
C MET A 93 16.35 -7.59 -32.33
N PHE A 94 15.66 -8.72 -32.19
CA PHE A 94 16.18 -9.87 -31.45
C PHE A 94 16.30 -11.18 -32.24
N ASP A 95 15.97 -11.18 -33.54
CA ASP A 95 15.96 -12.36 -34.43
C ASP A 95 15.07 -13.49 -33.86
N VAL A 96 13.88 -13.09 -33.41
CA VAL A 96 12.88 -13.95 -32.76
C VAL A 96 11.61 -14.02 -33.60
#